data_AF-A0A924YW20-F1
#
_entry.id   AF-A0A924YW20-F1
#
_cell.length_a   1.000
_cell.length_b   1.000
_cell.length_c   1.000
_cell.angle_alpha   90.00
_cell.angle_beta   90.00
_cell.angle_gamma   90.00
#
_symmetry.space_group_name_H-M   'P 1'
#
loop_
_entity.id
_entity.type
_entity.pdbx_description
1 polymer ?
#
loop_
_entity_poly.entity_id
_entity_poly.type
_entity_poly.pdbx_seq_one_letter_code
_entity_poly.pdbx_strand_id
1 'polypeptide(L)'
;IQRTKDEDKRLEFARWLTSRDNPFFARVAVNRMWAALLGRGLVEPIDDFRSSNPAVNVELLDALAKEFTDSGFDRKRLLRLILNSRTYQRSSNTNRFNETDELLNSHARTRMLTAEQMQDAVRRLCDGSERLPELQAELLVTEEKLQAALKEHADEQAAPVIEATKRRDEARSRVEGYYMTQQPYPHLTSFLTAFGQPPRETACACERREEANLDQALQLMNSDLIRGQVAHAAGRFEKDTLPNETLIRDLYLAAFSREPREVELAKLTAHLEDSSNRRQAIEDLIWAVINTNEFVFQH
;
A
#
# COMPACT_ATOMS: atom_id res chain seq x y z
N ILE A 1 -37.84 15.51 -16.26
CA ILE A 1 -36.54 15.85 -16.90
C ILE A 1 -36.78 15.87 -18.40
N GLN A 2 -36.93 17.06 -18.98
CA GLN A 2 -37.14 17.23 -20.43
C GLN A 2 -35.84 16.87 -21.16
N ARG A 3 -35.96 16.08 -22.22
CA ARG A 3 -34.85 15.41 -22.91
C ARG A 3 -34.33 16.28 -24.06
N THR A 4 -33.11 16.79 -23.95
CA THR A 4 -32.33 17.35 -25.07
C THR A 4 -31.33 16.30 -25.57
N LYS A 5 -31.07 16.31 -26.88
CA LYS A 5 -30.46 15.19 -27.62
C LYS A 5 -28.91 15.22 -27.66
N ASP A 6 -28.28 16.23 -27.03
CA ASP A 6 -26.84 16.55 -27.20
C ASP A 6 -26.01 16.66 -25.90
N GLU A 7 -26.57 16.38 -24.72
CA GLU A 7 -25.78 16.39 -23.48
C GLU A 7 -25.22 15.00 -23.15
N ASP A 8 -23.91 14.93 -22.85
CA ASP A 8 -23.27 13.69 -22.40
C ASP A 8 -23.90 13.24 -21.08
N LYS A 9 -24.75 12.22 -21.17
CA LYS A 9 -25.48 11.63 -20.03
C LYS A 9 -24.56 11.17 -18.90
N ARG A 10 -23.31 10.79 -19.22
CA ARG A 10 -22.32 10.42 -18.19
C ARG A 10 -21.96 11.63 -17.34
N LEU A 11 -21.87 12.80 -17.96
CA LEU A 11 -21.57 14.05 -17.28
C LEU A 11 -22.75 14.53 -16.44
N GLU A 12 -23.99 14.42 -16.93
CA GLU A 12 -25.19 14.74 -16.14
C GLU A 12 -25.30 13.82 -14.91
N PHE A 13 -25.13 12.51 -15.11
CA PHE A 13 -25.12 11.54 -14.02
C PHE A 13 -24.00 11.81 -13.02
N ALA A 14 -22.77 12.11 -13.49
CA ALA A 14 -21.65 12.44 -12.63
C ALA A 14 -21.93 13.67 -11.76
N ARG A 15 -22.54 14.73 -12.34
CA ARG A 15 -22.93 15.94 -11.59
C ARG A 15 -23.98 15.64 -10.53
N TRP A 16 -24.98 14.82 -10.85
CA TRP A 16 -25.99 14.40 -9.88
C TRP A 16 -25.40 13.53 -8.77
N LEU A 17 -24.54 12.58 -9.13
CA LEU A 17 -23.92 11.65 -8.19
C LEU A 17 -23.03 12.38 -7.18
N THR A 18 -22.26 13.37 -7.62
CA THR A 18 -21.38 14.18 -6.78
C THR A 18 -22.03 15.48 -6.29
N SER A 19 -23.35 15.64 -6.45
CA SER A 19 -24.06 16.79 -5.92
C SER A 19 -23.98 16.84 -4.40
N ARG A 20 -23.88 18.05 -3.83
CA ARG A 20 -23.91 18.27 -2.37
C ARG A 20 -25.25 17.85 -1.76
N ASP A 21 -26.31 17.84 -2.57
CA ASP A 21 -27.65 17.42 -2.15
C ASP A 21 -27.88 15.90 -2.26
N ASN A 22 -26.89 15.15 -2.77
CA ASN A 22 -26.96 13.69 -2.83
C ASN A 22 -26.74 13.10 -1.42
N PRO A 23 -27.74 12.44 -0.81
CA PRO A 23 -27.64 11.98 0.57
C PRO A 23 -26.75 10.73 0.73
N PHE A 24 -26.39 10.06 -0.36
CA PHE A 24 -25.69 8.77 -0.33
C PHE A 24 -24.19 8.91 -0.58
N PHE A 25 -23.80 9.76 -1.54
CA PHE A 25 -22.42 9.82 -2.01
C PHE A 25 -21.42 10.09 -0.88
N ALA A 26 -21.68 11.12 -0.06
CA ALA A 26 -20.80 11.47 1.04
C ALA A 26 -20.69 10.35 2.09
N ARG A 27 -21.82 9.76 2.49
CA ARG A 27 -21.87 8.65 3.46
C ARG A 27 -21.10 7.42 2.96
N VAL A 28 -21.31 7.01 1.71
CA VAL A 28 -20.61 5.86 1.11
C VAL A 28 -19.11 6.14 1.02
N ALA A 29 -18.72 7.32 0.51
CA ALA A 29 -17.31 7.69 0.38
C ALA A 29 -16.59 7.73 1.73
N VAL A 30 -17.21 8.36 2.74
CA VAL A 30 -16.71 8.41 4.12
C VAL A 30 -16.57 7.01 4.70
N ASN A 31 -17.58 6.15 4.54
CA ASN A 31 -17.55 4.79 5.08
C ASN A 31 -16.40 3.95 4.49
N ARG A 32 -16.14 4.10 3.18
CA ARG A 32 -15.01 3.42 2.53
C ARG A 32 -13.65 3.94 3.01
N MET A 33 -13.51 5.27 3.18
CA MET A 33 -12.28 5.85 3.74
C MET A 33 -12.06 5.46 5.20
N TRP A 34 -13.13 5.43 5.99
CA TRP A 34 -13.11 4.95 7.37
C TRP A 34 -12.69 3.47 7.44
N ALA A 35 -13.31 2.59 6.66
CA ALA A 35 -12.95 1.17 6.61
C ALA A 35 -11.49 0.95 6.18
N ALA A 36 -10.99 1.72 5.20
CA ALA A 36 -9.59 1.63 4.79
C ALA A 36 -8.64 1.95 5.96
N LEU A 37 -8.97 2.97 6.77
CA LEU A 37 -8.15 3.41 7.91
C LEU A 37 -8.30 2.55 9.16
N LEU A 38 -9.51 2.08 9.48
CA LEU A 38 -9.85 1.44 10.76
C LEU A 38 -10.19 -0.05 10.63
N GLY A 39 -10.21 -0.60 9.42
CA GLY A 39 -10.43 -2.03 9.17
C GLY A 39 -11.87 -2.44 8.95
N ARG A 40 -12.82 -1.64 9.43
CA ARG A 40 -14.24 -1.95 9.33
C ARG A 40 -15.02 -0.68 9.09
N GLY A 41 -16.01 -0.75 8.20
CA GLY A 41 -16.92 0.38 7.99
C GLY A 41 -17.77 0.66 9.23
N LEU A 42 -18.26 1.89 9.33
CA LEU A 42 -19.39 2.22 10.22
C LEU A 42 -20.65 1.49 9.75
N VAL A 43 -20.81 1.32 8.43
CA VAL A 43 -21.73 0.36 7.80
C VAL A 43 -20.89 -0.80 7.27
N GLU A 44 -21.29 -2.03 7.60
CA GLU A 44 -20.61 -3.26 7.15
C GLU A 44 -21.66 -4.25 6.62
N PRO A 45 -21.52 -4.85 5.42
CA PRO A 45 -20.49 -4.60 4.41
C PRO A 45 -20.37 -3.14 3.97
N ILE A 46 -19.17 -2.71 3.56
CA ILE A 46 -18.86 -1.28 3.29
C ILE A 46 -19.73 -0.61 2.22
N ASP A 47 -20.38 -1.40 1.36
CA ASP A 47 -21.26 -1.00 0.26
C ASP A 47 -22.74 -1.31 0.51
N ASP A 48 -23.09 -1.93 1.64
CA ASP A 48 -24.44 -2.42 1.93
C ASP A 48 -25.31 -1.41 2.70
N PHE A 49 -25.60 -0.27 2.07
CA PHE A 49 -26.43 0.80 2.62
C PHE A 49 -27.93 0.53 2.47
N ARG A 50 -28.46 -0.38 3.29
CA ARG A 50 -29.90 -0.65 3.41
C ARG A 50 -30.48 -0.03 4.68
N SER A 51 -31.77 0.31 4.66
CA SER A 51 -32.46 0.77 5.88
C SER A 51 -32.48 -0.27 7.00
N SER A 52 -32.37 -1.56 6.64
CA SER A 52 -32.23 -2.68 7.57
C SER A 52 -30.80 -2.92 8.07
N ASN A 53 -29.80 -2.17 7.56
CA ASN A 53 -28.40 -2.24 7.96
C ASN A 53 -27.88 -0.84 8.33
N PRO A 54 -28.34 -0.26 9.46
CA PRO A 54 -27.87 1.05 9.89
C PRO A 54 -26.39 1.02 10.28
N ALA A 55 -25.74 2.18 10.25
CA ALA A 55 -24.39 2.32 10.76
C ALA A 55 -24.34 2.01 12.27
N VAL A 56 -23.24 1.42 12.73
CA VAL A 56 -22.99 1.17 14.16
C VAL A 56 -22.99 2.46 14.99
N ASN A 57 -22.69 3.59 14.35
CA ASN A 57 -22.82 4.93 14.90
C ASN A 57 -23.27 5.88 13.78
N VAL A 58 -24.56 6.20 13.75
CA VAL A 58 -25.19 7.00 12.69
C VAL A 58 -24.78 8.46 12.81
N GLU A 59 -24.72 8.98 14.03
CA GLU A 59 -24.35 10.36 14.34
C GLU A 59 -22.93 10.68 13.87
N LEU A 60 -22.00 9.75 14.09
CA LEU A 60 -20.62 9.88 13.62
C LEU A 60 -20.54 9.85 12.10
N LEU A 61 -21.23 8.90 11.46
CA LEU A 61 -21.27 8.82 10.00
C LEU A 61 -21.81 10.12 9.39
N ASP A 62 -22.88 10.67 9.98
CA ASP A 62 -23.49 11.91 9.54
C ASP A 62 -22.62 13.14 9.75
N ALA A 63 -21.94 13.22 10.89
CA ALA A 63 -20.99 14.30 11.16
C ALA A 63 -19.84 14.29 10.15
N LEU A 64 -19.27 13.11 9.86
CA LEU A 64 -18.18 12.97 8.89
C LEU A 64 -18.65 13.22 7.45
N ALA A 65 -19.85 12.74 7.07
CA ALA A 65 -20.44 13.00 5.77
C ALA A 65 -20.72 14.49 5.56
N LYS A 66 -21.23 15.18 6.60
CA LYS A 66 -21.42 16.63 6.57
C LYS A 66 -20.10 17.38 6.39
N GLU A 67 -19.07 17.06 7.18
CA GLU A 67 -17.74 17.68 7.04
C GLU A 67 -17.17 17.45 5.62
N PHE A 68 -17.33 16.24 5.08
CA PHE A 68 -16.87 15.92 3.74
C PHE A 68 -17.62 16.75 2.67
N THR A 69 -18.94 16.90 2.77
CA THR A 69 -19.74 17.75 1.86
C THR A 69 -19.45 19.25 2.03
N ASP A 70 -19.22 19.72 3.25
CA ASP A 70 -18.91 21.13 3.57
C ASP A 70 -17.53 21.55 3.06
N SER A 71 -16.58 20.62 3.06
CA SER A 71 -15.23 20.82 2.49
C SER A 71 -15.17 20.77 0.96
N GLY A 72 -16.29 20.49 0.27
CA GLY A 72 -16.30 20.27 -1.18
C GLY A 72 -15.68 18.91 -1.57
N PHE A 73 -15.88 17.89 -0.74
CA PHE A 73 -15.34 16.54 -0.91
C PHE A 73 -13.81 16.45 -0.85
N ASP A 74 -13.18 17.27 0.01
CA ASP A 74 -11.74 17.22 0.23
C ASP A 74 -11.35 15.99 1.05
N ARG A 75 -10.84 14.97 0.34
CA ARG A 75 -10.35 13.73 0.96
C ARG A 75 -9.19 13.98 1.93
N LYS A 76 -8.27 14.90 1.63
CA LYS A 76 -7.09 15.16 2.50
C LYS A 76 -7.54 15.76 3.82
N ARG A 77 -8.55 16.64 3.78
CA ARG A 77 -9.15 17.21 4.99
C ARG A 77 -9.84 16.15 5.85
N LEU A 78 -10.66 15.29 5.25
CA LEU A 78 -11.32 14.20 5.98
C LEU A 78 -10.31 13.20 6.57
N LEU A 79 -9.31 12.79 5.78
CA LEU A 79 -8.24 11.91 6.26
C LEU A 79 -7.51 12.55 7.45
N ARG A 80 -7.14 13.83 7.34
CA ARG A 80 -6.51 14.56 8.45
C ARG A 80 -7.39 14.56 9.70
N LEU A 81 -8.71 14.76 9.56
CA LEU A 81 -9.63 14.72 10.70
C LEU A 81 -9.63 13.35 11.38
N ILE A 82 -9.76 12.26 10.61
CA ILE A 82 -9.80 10.90 11.16
C ILE A 82 -8.45 10.53 11.81
N LEU A 83 -7.34 10.79 11.11
CA LEU A 83 -5.98 10.44 11.57
C LEU A 83 -5.56 11.20 12.84
N ASN A 84 -6.13 12.39 13.09
CA ASN A 84 -5.90 13.16 14.31
C ASN A 84 -6.95 12.88 15.40
N SER A 85 -7.88 11.96 15.18
CA SER A 85 -8.88 11.60 16.18
C SER A 85 -8.31 10.67 17.25
N ARG A 86 -8.87 10.75 18.46
CA ARG A 86 -8.57 9.78 19.53
C ARG A 86 -8.90 8.35 19.12
N THR A 87 -9.91 8.15 18.27
CA THR A 87 -10.33 6.82 17.79
C THR A 87 -9.25 6.17 16.96
N TYR A 88 -8.64 6.92 16.02
CA TYR A 88 -7.55 6.40 15.19
C TYR A 88 -6.26 6.17 15.99
N GLN A 89 -5.96 7.05 16.94
CA GLN A 89 -4.73 7.00 17.74
C GLN A 89 -4.81 6.07 18.97
N ARG A 90 -5.82 5.21 19.07
CA ARG A 90 -5.88 4.21 20.16
C ARG A 90 -4.76 3.18 20.00
N SER A 91 -4.30 2.64 21.13
CA SER A 91 -3.44 1.45 21.12
C SER A 91 -4.26 0.22 20.72
N SER A 92 -3.59 -0.77 20.13
CA SER A 92 -4.11 -2.13 19.91
C SER A 92 -4.18 -2.97 21.20
N ASN A 93 -3.55 -2.51 22.30
CA ASN A 93 -3.67 -3.17 23.60
C ASN A 93 -5.11 -3.05 24.14
N THR A 94 -5.70 -4.20 24.44
CA THR A 94 -7.02 -4.31 25.03
C THR A 94 -6.96 -4.41 26.55
N ASN A 95 -8.11 -4.27 27.18
CA ASN A 95 -8.36 -4.61 28.57
C ASN A 95 -9.60 -5.51 28.66
N ARG A 96 -9.86 -6.06 29.85
CA ARG A 96 -10.97 -7.00 30.09
C ARG A 96 -12.37 -6.51 29.69
N PHE A 97 -12.57 -5.21 29.47
CA PHE A 97 -13.87 -4.64 29.12
C PHE A 97 -14.05 -4.43 27.62
N ASN A 98 -12.98 -4.51 26.83
CA ASN A 98 -13.03 -4.21 25.41
C ASN A 98 -12.27 -5.22 24.53
N GLU A 99 -11.76 -6.31 25.11
CA GLU A 99 -11.06 -7.37 24.39
C GLU A 99 -11.90 -8.02 23.28
N THR A 100 -13.23 -8.01 23.42
CA THR A 100 -14.17 -8.55 22.42
C THR A 100 -14.86 -7.47 21.58
N ASP A 101 -14.42 -6.20 21.66
CA ASP A 101 -15.05 -5.14 20.88
C ASP A 101 -14.62 -5.20 19.41
N GLU A 102 -15.53 -5.67 18.57
CA GLU A 102 -15.35 -5.74 17.11
C GLU A 102 -16.21 -4.72 16.36
N LEU A 103 -16.75 -3.69 17.02
CA LEU A 103 -17.69 -2.75 16.40
C LEU A 103 -17.33 -1.29 16.63
N LEU A 104 -17.00 -0.91 17.86
CA LEU A 104 -16.97 0.49 18.30
C LEU A 104 -15.58 1.13 18.24
N ASN A 105 -14.56 0.39 17.79
CA ASN A 105 -13.17 0.86 17.68
C ASN A 105 -12.65 1.42 19.02
N SER A 106 -12.96 0.71 20.12
CA SER A 106 -12.44 1.05 21.45
C SER A 106 -10.92 0.90 21.57
N HIS A 107 -10.31 0.14 20.66
CA HIS A 107 -8.89 -0.09 20.49
C HIS A 107 -8.56 -0.16 18.99
N ALA A 108 -7.28 0.00 18.63
CA ALA A 108 -6.86 -0.18 17.25
C ALA A 108 -6.91 -1.66 16.87
N ARG A 109 -7.41 -1.96 15.67
CA ARG A 109 -7.44 -3.33 15.16
C ARG A 109 -6.12 -3.67 14.50
N THR A 110 -5.53 -4.77 14.93
CA THR A 110 -4.41 -5.37 14.23
C THR A 110 -4.90 -5.96 12.91
N ARG A 111 -4.29 -5.56 11.79
CA ARG A 111 -4.67 -6.05 10.45
C ARG A 111 -3.45 -6.47 9.68
N MET A 112 -3.58 -7.55 8.91
CA MET A 112 -2.53 -7.94 7.98
C MET A 112 -2.45 -6.90 6.85
N LEU A 113 -1.23 -6.64 6.37
CA LEU A 113 -1.04 -5.89 5.12
C LEU A 113 -1.76 -6.62 3.97
N THR A 114 -2.42 -5.87 3.08
CA THR A 114 -2.96 -6.48 1.86
C THR A 114 -1.84 -7.07 1.00
N ALA A 115 -2.16 -7.97 0.09
CA ALA A 115 -1.20 -8.58 -0.83
C ALA A 115 -0.26 -7.56 -1.49
N GLU A 116 -0.81 -6.48 -2.03
CA GLU A 116 -0.05 -5.42 -2.68
C GLU A 116 0.80 -4.63 -1.68
N GLN A 117 0.24 -4.30 -0.51
CA GLN A 117 0.98 -3.59 0.55
C GLN A 117 2.14 -4.42 1.09
N MET A 118 1.95 -5.73 1.26
CA MET A 118 2.97 -6.66 1.70
C MET A 118 4.11 -6.73 0.69
N GLN A 119 3.79 -6.92 -0.59
CA GLN A 119 4.81 -6.95 -1.64
C GLN A 119 5.56 -5.61 -1.74
N ASP A 120 4.84 -4.49 -1.66
CA ASP A 120 5.41 -3.14 -1.69
C ASP A 120 6.29 -2.86 -0.46
N ALA A 121 5.91 -3.35 0.72
CA ALA A 121 6.69 -3.23 1.95
C ALA A 121 8.01 -4.03 1.85
N VAL A 122 7.95 -5.29 1.39
CA VAL A 122 9.15 -6.10 1.15
C VAL A 122 10.07 -5.42 0.15
N ARG A 123 9.51 -4.96 -0.98
CA ARG A 123 10.29 -4.27 -2.00
C ARG A 123 10.95 -3.01 -1.45
N ARG A 124 10.20 -2.17 -0.74
CA ARG A 124 10.73 -0.94 -0.15
C ARG A 124 11.82 -1.21 0.88
N LEU A 125 11.68 -2.24 1.70
CA LEU A 125 12.70 -2.68 2.66
C LEU A 125 13.99 -3.09 1.94
N CYS A 126 13.87 -3.87 0.87
CA CYS A 126 15.00 -4.47 0.16
C CYS A 126 15.70 -3.49 -0.80
N ASP A 127 14.94 -2.71 -1.56
CA ASP A 127 15.44 -1.76 -2.55
C ASP A 127 15.96 -0.46 -1.89
N GLY A 128 15.45 -0.10 -0.72
CA GLY A 128 15.75 1.19 -0.07
C GLY A 128 15.00 2.37 -0.69
N SER A 129 15.27 3.60 -0.20
CA SER A 129 14.57 4.82 -0.63
C SER A 129 14.95 5.30 -2.03
N GLU A 130 16.15 4.96 -2.50
CA GLU A 130 16.75 5.55 -3.71
C GLU A 130 16.33 4.87 -5.01
N ARG A 131 15.87 3.62 -4.95
CA ARG A 131 15.60 2.82 -6.15
C ARG A 131 14.53 3.42 -7.06
N LEU A 132 13.43 3.91 -6.48
CA LEU A 132 12.37 4.56 -7.27
C LEU A 132 12.85 5.89 -7.88
N PRO A 133 13.49 6.80 -7.12
CA PRO A 133 14.18 7.96 -7.69
C PRO A 133 15.13 7.61 -8.83
N GLU A 134 15.94 6.56 -8.71
CA GLU A 134 16.84 6.09 -9.78
C GLU A 134 16.08 5.67 -11.04
N LEU A 135 14.99 4.90 -10.89
CA LEU A 135 14.13 4.50 -12.02
C LEU A 135 13.46 5.71 -12.68
N GLN A 136 13.03 6.69 -11.88
CA GLN A 136 12.45 7.93 -12.38
C GLN A 136 13.49 8.76 -13.14
N ALA A 137 14.72 8.85 -12.64
CA ALA A 137 15.82 9.51 -13.33
C ALA A 137 16.16 8.81 -14.66
N GLU A 138 16.17 7.48 -14.67
CA GLU A 138 16.36 6.70 -15.90
C GLU A 138 15.24 6.97 -16.92
N LEU A 139 13.98 7.00 -16.47
CA LEU A 139 12.84 7.33 -17.33
C LEU A 139 13.02 8.73 -17.97
N LEU A 140 13.36 9.75 -17.18
CA LEU A 140 13.60 11.10 -17.69
C LEU A 140 14.68 11.11 -18.79
N VAL A 141 15.79 10.41 -18.59
CA VAL A 141 16.86 10.29 -19.60
C VAL A 141 16.36 9.59 -20.87
N THR A 142 15.51 8.56 -20.74
CA THR A 142 14.93 7.90 -21.93
C THR A 142 13.92 8.78 -22.67
N GLU A 143 13.16 9.61 -21.95
CA GLU A 143 12.25 10.60 -22.54
C GLU A 143 13.02 11.67 -23.32
N GLU A 144 14.11 12.20 -22.76
CA GLU A 144 14.99 13.15 -23.46
C GLU A 144 15.57 12.55 -24.75
N LYS A 145 16.02 11.29 -24.70
CA LYS A 145 16.53 10.58 -25.89
C LYS A 145 15.46 10.38 -26.96
N LEU A 146 14.22 10.07 -26.56
CA LEU A 146 13.10 9.97 -27.49
C LEU A 146 12.80 11.33 -28.13
N GLN A 147 12.81 12.41 -27.36
CA GLN A 147 12.60 13.77 -27.87
C GLN A 147 13.70 14.18 -28.86
N ALA A 148 14.97 13.83 -28.59
CA ALA A 148 16.07 14.05 -29.52
C ALA A 148 15.88 13.26 -30.82
N ALA A 149 15.58 11.96 -30.73
CA ALA A 149 15.35 11.11 -31.90
C ALA A 149 14.18 11.62 -32.78
N LEU A 150 13.09 12.09 -32.16
CA LEU A 150 11.95 12.68 -32.87
C LEU A 150 12.34 13.96 -33.62
N LYS A 151 13.26 14.77 -33.08
CA LYS A 151 13.76 15.99 -33.76
C LYS A 151 14.72 15.67 -34.89
N GLU A 152 15.63 14.73 -34.69
CA GLU A 152 16.70 14.39 -35.64
C GLU A 152 16.21 13.55 -36.83
N HIS A 153 15.16 12.75 -36.64
CA HIS A 153 14.67 11.79 -37.63
C HIS A 153 13.22 12.02 -38.05
N ALA A 154 12.75 13.28 -38.01
CA ALA A 154 11.36 13.64 -38.29
C ALA A 154 10.85 13.18 -39.67
N ASP A 155 11.72 13.13 -40.70
CA ASP A 155 11.26 12.99 -42.09
C ASP A 155 11.76 11.74 -42.86
N GLU A 156 12.79 10.98 -42.41
CA GLU A 156 13.35 9.90 -43.26
C GLU A 156 13.74 8.57 -42.57
N GLN A 157 13.83 8.48 -41.23
CA GLN A 157 14.32 7.25 -40.56
C GLN A 157 13.56 6.89 -39.27
N ALA A 158 12.58 6.00 -39.37
CA ALA A 158 11.75 5.58 -38.23
C ALA A 158 12.44 4.64 -37.21
N ALA A 159 13.47 3.89 -37.63
CA ALA A 159 14.14 2.90 -36.77
C ALA A 159 14.70 3.45 -35.43
N PRO A 160 15.46 4.56 -35.40
CA PRO A 160 15.97 5.14 -34.15
C PRO A 160 14.84 5.63 -33.23
N VAL A 161 13.76 6.18 -33.79
CA VAL A 161 12.58 6.62 -33.03
C VAL A 161 11.87 5.42 -32.39
N ILE A 162 11.72 4.31 -33.13
CA ILE A 162 11.12 3.07 -32.61
C ILE A 162 11.95 2.50 -31.46
N GLU A 163 13.27 2.45 -31.60
CA GLU A 163 14.15 1.95 -30.54
C GLU A 163 14.10 2.85 -29.29
N ALA A 164 14.15 4.17 -29.46
CA ALA A 164 14.02 5.11 -28.36
C ALA A 164 12.66 4.99 -27.65
N THR A 165 11.58 4.79 -28.42
CA THR A 165 10.23 4.58 -27.88
C THR A 165 10.17 3.31 -27.04
N LYS A 166 10.72 2.18 -27.54
CA LYS A 166 10.78 0.92 -26.79
C LYS A 166 11.52 1.08 -25.46
N ARG A 167 12.70 1.71 -25.47
CA ARG A 167 13.47 1.95 -24.24
C ARG A 167 12.72 2.83 -23.24
N ARG A 168 12.04 3.88 -23.71
CA ARG A 168 11.18 4.74 -22.88
C ARG A 168 10.02 3.96 -22.29
N ASP A 169 9.32 3.16 -23.09
CA ASP A 169 8.18 2.36 -22.62
C ASP A 169 8.61 1.30 -21.60
N GLU A 170 9.78 0.67 -21.78
CA GLU A 170 10.38 -0.25 -20.81
C GLU A 170 10.77 0.44 -19.49
N ALA A 171 11.37 1.64 -19.56
CA ALA A 171 11.65 2.45 -18.37
C ALA A 171 10.37 2.87 -17.65
N ARG A 172 9.37 3.32 -18.40
CA ARG A 172 8.07 3.75 -17.87
C ARG A 172 7.34 2.60 -17.17
N SER A 173 7.32 1.43 -17.80
CA SER A 173 6.73 0.21 -17.22
C SER A 173 7.38 -0.17 -15.87
N ARG A 174 8.70 0.01 -15.73
CA ARG A 174 9.40 -0.22 -14.45
C ARG A 174 9.01 0.78 -13.36
N VAL A 175 8.81 2.04 -13.71
CA VAL A 175 8.38 3.08 -12.77
C VAL A 175 6.92 2.88 -12.36
N GLU A 176 6.02 2.72 -13.33
CA GLU A 176 4.59 2.54 -13.07
C GLU A 176 4.35 1.23 -12.30
N GLY A 177 4.97 0.12 -12.74
CA GLY A 177 4.89 -1.20 -12.11
C GLY A 177 5.71 -1.36 -10.83
N TYR A 178 6.27 -0.28 -10.28
CA TYR A 178 7.14 -0.37 -9.11
C TYR A 178 6.35 -0.77 -7.85
N TYR A 179 5.25 -0.07 -7.59
CA TYR A 179 4.33 -0.33 -6.48
C TYR A 179 3.08 -1.03 -6.96
N MET A 180 2.84 -2.24 -6.45
CA MET A 180 1.67 -3.04 -6.77
C MET A 180 0.37 -2.37 -6.28
N THR A 181 0.44 -1.55 -5.23
CA THR A 181 -0.70 -0.72 -4.75
C THR A 181 -1.16 0.34 -5.77
N GLN A 182 -0.31 0.69 -6.73
CA GLN A 182 -0.62 1.63 -7.81
C GLN A 182 -1.08 0.93 -9.09
N GLN A 183 -1.02 -0.40 -9.12
CA GLN A 183 -1.32 -1.19 -10.30
C GLN A 183 -2.78 -1.66 -10.34
N PRO A 184 -3.38 -1.77 -11.54
CA PRO A 184 -4.69 -2.37 -11.68
C PRO A 184 -4.60 -3.90 -11.46
N TYR A 185 -5.11 -4.39 -10.34
CA TYR A 185 -5.32 -5.83 -10.12
C TYR A 185 -6.31 -6.43 -11.16
N PRO A 186 -6.35 -7.76 -11.38
CA PRO A 186 -5.52 -8.79 -10.74
C PRO A 186 -4.15 -8.97 -11.40
N HIS A 187 -3.13 -9.14 -10.56
CA HIS A 187 -1.82 -9.67 -10.92
C HIS A 187 -1.66 -11.02 -10.19
N LEU A 188 -2.17 -12.09 -10.78
CA LEU A 188 -2.31 -13.42 -10.15
C LEU A 188 -0.96 -14.17 -10.01
N THR A 189 0.05 -13.53 -9.42
CA THR A 189 1.27 -14.21 -8.99
C THR A 189 0.94 -15.12 -7.80
N SER A 190 1.75 -16.17 -7.60
CA SER A 190 1.59 -17.09 -6.47
C SER A 190 1.59 -16.35 -5.13
N PHE A 191 2.46 -15.33 -4.99
CA PHE A 191 2.54 -14.49 -3.80
C PHE A 191 1.26 -13.68 -3.57
N LEU A 192 0.83 -12.88 -4.56
CA LEU A 192 -0.34 -12.01 -4.41
C LEU A 192 -1.63 -12.80 -4.18
N THR A 193 -1.75 -13.97 -4.83
CA THR A 193 -2.90 -14.87 -4.64
C THR A 193 -2.94 -15.43 -3.22
N ALA A 194 -1.81 -15.88 -2.68
CA ALA A 194 -1.75 -16.39 -1.30
C ALA A 194 -2.12 -15.33 -0.26
N PHE A 195 -1.74 -14.07 -0.50
CA PHE A 195 -2.11 -12.92 0.33
C PHE A 195 -3.52 -12.35 0.04
N GLY A 196 -4.35 -13.07 -0.73
CA GLY A 196 -5.77 -12.77 -0.87
C GLY A 196 -6.12 -11.72 -1.93
N GLN A 197 -5.24 -11.47 -2.92
CA GLN A 197 -5.61 -10.62 -4.05
C GLN A 197 -6.79 -11.24 -4.83
N PRO A 198 -7.90 -10.50 -5.02
CA PRO A 198 -9.10 -11.04 -5.65
C PRO A 198 -8.95 -11.09 -7.18
N PRO A 199 -9.58 -12.06 -7.86
CA PRO A 199 -9.58 -12.17 -9.32
C PRO A 199 -10.45 -11.13 -10.03
N ARG A 200 -11.20 -10.29 -9.28
CA ARG A 200 -12.22 -9.35 -9.79
C ARG A 200 -13.37 -10.02 -10.55
N GLU A 201 -13.83 -11.18 -10.07
CA GLU A 201 -15.00 -11.84 -10.67
C GLU A 201 -16.31 -11.15 -10.26
N THR A 202 -16.35 -10.54 -9.07
CA THR A 202 -17.49 -9.75 -8.59
C THR A 202 -17.07 -8.33 -8.21
N ALA A 203 -18.07 -7.46 -8.10
CA ALA A 203 -17.89 -6.09 -7.63
C ALA A 203 -17.83 -5.97 -6.08
N CYS A 204 -17.98 -7.08 -5.35
CA CYS A 204 -18.04 -7.06 -3.89
C CYS A 204 -16.70 -6.70 -3.29
N ALA A 205 -16.68 -5.78 -2.33
CA ALA A 205 -15.48 -5.51 -1.54
C ALA A 205 -15.07 -6.72 -0.66
N CYS A 206 -15.99 -7.65 -0.42
CA CYS A 206 -15.83 -8.83 0.42
C CYS A 206 -15.00 -9.97 -0.20
N GLU A 207 -14.58 -9.88 -1.46
CA GLU A 207 -13.77 -10.94 -2.09
C GLU A 207 -12.38 -11.09 -1.46
N ARG A 208 -11.89 -10.04 -0.81
CA ARG A 208 -10.58 -10.05 -0.15
C ARG A 208 -10.64 -10.88 1.12
N ARG A 209 -9.63 -11.74 1.28
CA ARG A 209 -9.41 -12.50 2.52
C ARG A 209 -8.29 -11.84 3.29
N GLU A 210 -8.59 -11.38 4.49
CA GLU A 210 -7.63 -10.70 5.38
C GLU A 210 -7.11 -11.62 6.50
N GLU A 211 -7.59 -12.87 6.54
CA GLU A 211 -7.19 -13.85 7.54
C GLU A 211 -5.82 -14.44 7.26
N ALA A 212 -5.04 -14.57 8.34
CA ALA A 212 -3.74 -15.24 8.31
C ALA A 212 -3.89 -16.73 7.99
N ASN A 213 -3.09 -17.25 7.07
CA ASN A 213 -3.11 -18.66 6.71
C ASN A 213 -1.70 -19.25 6.51
N LEU A 214 -1.62 -20.58 6.47
CA LEU A 214 -0.35 -21.30 6.32
C LEU A 214 0.35 -21.00 4.99
N ASP A 215 -0.42 -20.82 3.90
CA ASP A 215 0.15 -20.54 2.59
C ASP A 215 0.89 -19.20 2.58
N GLN A 216 0.36 -18.18 3.25
CA GLN A 216 1.04 -16.88 3.40
C GLN A 216 2.37 -17.02 4.14
N ALA A 217 2.39 -17.77 5.25
CA ALA A 217 3.62 -18.02 6.00
C ALA A 217 4.66 -18.76 5.14
N LEU A 218 4.24 -19.77 4.37
CA LEU A 218 5.12 -20.50 3.45
C LEU A 218 5.65 -19.60 2.33
N GLN A 219 4.84 -18.66 1.81
CA GLN A 219 5.27 -17.69 0.80
C GLN A 219 6.31 -16.71 1.35
N LEU A 220 6.17 -16.24 2.59
CA LEU A 220 7.17 -15.37 3.24
C LEU A 220 8.49 -16.11 3.47
N MET A 221 8.42 -17.37 3.89
CA MET A 221 9.63 -18.14 4.18
C MET A 221 10.37 -18.59 2.91
N ASN A 222 9.63 -18.98 1.86
CA ASN A 222 10.17 -19.81 0.78
C ASN A 222 9.86 -19.35 -0.65
N SER A 223 9.22 -18.19 -0.88
CA SER A 223 8.97 -17.76 -2.25
C SER A 223 10.24 -17.25 -2.95
N ASP A 224 10.30 -17.41 -4.27
CA ASP A 224 11.38 -16.84 -5.09
C ASP A 224 11.41 -15.31 -5.01
N LEU A 225 10.24 -14.69 -4.81
CA LEU A 225 10.12 -13.25 -4.60
C LEU A 225 10.93 -12.83 -3.36
N ILE A 226 10.68 -13.44 -2.20
CA ILE A 226 11.39 -13.08 -0.97
C ILE A 226 12.88 -13.40 -1.10
N ARG A 227 13.24 -14.61 -1.55
CA ARG A 227 14.67 -14.98 -1.73
C ARG A 227 15.42 -14.00 -2.63
N GLY A 228 14.83 -13.64 -3.78
CA GLY A 228 15.43 -12.71 -4.72
C GLY A 228 15.58 -11.30 -4.14
N GLN A 229 14.56 -10.82 -3.42
CA GLN A 229 14.57 -9.50 -2.78
C GLN A 229 15.61 -9.43 -1.64
N VAL A 230 15.65 -10.45 -0.77
CA VAL A 230 16.63 -10.54 0.33
C VAL A 230 18.06 -10.59 -0.21
N ALA A 231 18.33 -11.44 -1.21
CA ALA A 231 19.66 -11.54 -1.81
C ALA A 231 20.09 -10.24 -2.53
N HIS A 232 19.14 -9.53 -3.15
CA HIS A 232 19.37 -8.22 -3.76
C HIS A 232 19.76 -7.18 -2.70
N ALA A 233 18.97 -7.09 -1.62
CA ALA A 233 19.18 -6.15 -0.53
C ALA A 233 20.51 -6.38 0.18
N ALA A 234 20.84 -7.64 0.48
CA ALA A 234 22.11 -7.98 1.11
C ALA A 234 23.31 -7.57 0.25
N GLY A 235 23.23 -7.77 -1.08
CA GLY A 235 24.26 -7.30 -2.00
C GLY A 235 24.40 -5.77 -2.07
N ARG A 236 23.34 -5.02 -1.75
CA ARG A 236 23.39 -3.55 -1.62
C ARG A 236 24.07 -3.15 -0.31
N PHE A 237 23.58 -3.64 0.82
CA PHE A 237 24.13 -3.33 2.15
C PHE A 237 25.59 -3.76 2.31
N GLU A 238 26.00 -4.84 1.64
CA GLU A 238 27.40 -5.28 1.57
C GLU A 238 28.32 -4.23 0.92
N LYS A 239 27.85 -3.56 -0.15
CA LYS A 239 28.62 -2.52 -0.87
C LYS A 239 28.68 -1.19 -0.12
N ASP A 240 27.62 -0.84 0.59
CA ASP A 240 27.54 0.46 1.29
C ASP A 240 28.53 0.55 2.46
N THR A 241 29.12 -0.58 2.91
CA THR A 241 30.13 -0.64 3.99
C THR A 241 29.70 0.06 5.29
N LEU A 242 28.39 0.17 5.52
CA LEU A 242 27.83 0.81 6.70
C LEU A 242 28.27 0.07 7.98
N PRO A 243 28.46 0.78 9.10
CA PRO A 243 28.58 0.15 10.42
C PRO A 243 27.36 -0.72 10.71
N ASN A 244 27.56 -1.86 11.39
CA ASN A 244 26.48 -2.81 11.69
C ASN A 244 25.32 -2.14 12.44
N GLU A 245 25.61 -1.25 13.40
CA GLU A 245 24.59 -0.52 14.14
C GLU A 245 23.73 0.37 13.22
N THR A 246 24.36 1.13 12.32
CA THR A 246 23.65 2.00 11.36
C THR A 246 22.77 1.17 10.43
N LEU A 247 23.29 0.04 9.93
CA LEU A 247 22.52 -0.88 9.09
C LEU A 247 21.27 -1.39 9.82
N ILE A 248 21.40 -1.82 11.09
CA ILE A 248 20.28 -2.32 11.87
C ILE A 248 19.24 -1.22 12.10
N ARG A 249 19.67 0.01 12.44
CA ARG A 249 18.77 1.15 12.63
C ARG A 249 18.01 1.50 11.35
N ASP A 250 18.71 1.59 10.23
CA ASP A 250 18.10 1.87 8.92
C ASP A 250 17.07 0.79 8.54
N LEU A 251 17.40 -0.48 8.80
CA LEU A 251 16.49 -1.61 8.55
C LEU A 251 15.24 -1.52 9.43
N TYR A 252 15.38 -1.19 10.72
CA TYR A 252 14.26 -1.05 11.65
C TYR A 252 13.36 0.14 11.31
N LEU A 253 13.95 1.27 10.92
CA LEU A 253 13.18 2.43 10.46
C LEU A 253 12.42 2.10 9.17
N ALA A 254 13.05 1.39 8.23
CA ALA A 254 12.41 0.99 6.98
C ALA A 254 11.30 -0.06 7.19
N ALA A 255 11.49 -1.03 8.09
CA ALA A 255 10.55 -2.12 8.34
C ALA A 255 9.41 -1.73 9.31
N PHE A 256 9.73 -1.05 10.40
CA PHE A 256 8.84 -0.86 11.54
C PHE A 256 8.54 0.62 11.84
N SER A 257 9.19 1.56 11.15
CA SER A 257 9.06 3.00 11.41
C SER A 257 9.40 3.40 12.86
N ARG A 258 10.28 2.65 13.52
CA ARG A 258 10.82 2.92 14.86
C ARG A 258 12.28 2.51 14.97
N GLU A 259 12.96 3.00 16.00
CA GLU A 259 14.30 2.54 16.35
C GLU A 259 14.26 1.13 16.98
N PRO A 260 15.34 0.33 16.83
CA PRO A 260 15.51 -0.91 17.57
C PRO A 260 15.62 -0.61 19.06
N ARG A 261 15.04 -1.48 19.89
CA ARG A 261 15.26 -1.44 21.35
C ARG A 261 16.69 -1.88 21.65
N GLU A 262 17.26 -1.42 22.77
CA GLU A 262 18.62 -1.78 23.20
C GLU A 262 18.89 -3.30 23.17
N VAL A 263 17.91 -4.10 23.59
CA VAL A 263 18.01 -5.57 23.58
C VAL A 263 18.00 -6.15 22.15
N GLU A 264 17.23 -5.55 21.25
CA GLU A 264 17.19 -5.96 19.83
C GLU A 264 18.52 -5.60 19.15
N LEU A 265 18.99 -4.38 19.35
CA LEU A 265 20.23 -3.88 18.79
C LEU A 265 21.43 -4.73 19.24
N ALA A 266 21.57 -4.99 20.54
CA ALA A 266 22.66 -5.81 21.07
C ALA A 266 22.69 -7.23 20.47
N LYS A 267 21.52 -7.88 20.35
CA LYS A 267 21.43 -9.23 19.78
C LYS A 267 21.78 -9.27 18.29
N LEU A 268 21.29 -8.32 17.53
CA LEU A 268 21.51 -8.27 16.08
C LEU A 268 22.95 -7.87 15.74
N THR A 269 23.54 -6.95 16.50
CA THR A 269 24.96 -6.61 16.37
C THR A 269 25.83 -7.82 16.66
N ALA A 270 25.58 -8.55 17.75
CA ALA A 270 26.31 -9.78 18.06
C ALA A 270 26.18 -10.83 16.94
N HIS A 271 24.98 -11.02 16.39
CA HIS A 271 24.77 -11.92 15.25
C HIS A 271 25.60 -11.54 14.02
N LEU A 272 25.67 -10.25 13.67
CA LEU A 272 26.47 -9.77 12.53
C LEU A 272 27.99 -9.87 12.79
N GLU A 273 28.44 -9.78 14.04
CA GLU A 273 29.85 -9.87 14.42
C GLU A 273 30.35 -11.33 14.53
N ASP A 274 29.52 -12.23 15.05
CA ASP A 274 29.86 -13.65 15.23
C ASP A 274 29.85 -14.44 13.90
N SER A 275 29.24 -13.87 12.85
CA SER A 275 29.03 -14.55 11.58
C SER A 275 30.29 -14.56 10.70
N SER A 276 30.68 -15.74 10.23
CA SER A 276 31.82 -15.90 9.31
C SER A 276 31.56 -15.33 7.91
N ASN A 277 30.29 -15.20 7.52
CA ASN A 277 29.87 -14.64 6.24
C ASN A 277 28.90 -13.47 6.49
N ARG A 278 29.41 -12.24 6.38
CA ARG A 278 28.64 -11.02 6.62
C ARG A 278 27.41 -10.92 5.71
N ARG A 279 27.54 -11.29 4.44
CA ARG A 279 26.43 -11.24 3.48
C ARG A 279 25.29 -12.16 3.92
N GLN A 280 25.62 -13.40 4.28
CA GLN A 280 24.62 -14.36 4.77
C GLN A 280 23.95 -13.88 6.06
N ALA A 281 24.70 -13.29 6.99
CA ALA A 281 24.14 -12.73 8.21
C ALA A 281 23.16 -11.56 7.94
N ILE A 282 23.44 -10.75 6.93
CA ILE A 282 22.51 -9.70 6.47
C ILE A 282 21.27 -10.31 5.81
N GLU A 283 21.42 -11.36 5.00
CA GLU A 283 20.29 -12.08 4.41
C GLU A 283 19.38 -12.67 5.51
N ASP A 284 19.96 -13.34 6.51
CA ASP A 284 19.26 -13.90 7.65
C ASP A 284 18.53 -12.82 8.47
N LEU A 285 19.18 -11.68 8.69
CA LEU A 285 18.60 -10.52 9.39
C LEU A 285 17.36 -9.97 8.65
N ILE A 286 17.47 -9.70 7.34
CA ILE A 286 16.37 -9.16 6.54
C ILE A 286 15.23 -10.18 6.46
N TRP A 287 15.56 -11.46 6.25
CA TRP A 287 14.58 -12.54 6.22
C TRP A 287 13.84 -12.65 7.56
N ALA A 288 14.55 -12.56 8.69
CA ALA A 288 13.94 -12.60 10.02
C ALA A 288 12.98 -11.42 10.23
N VAL A 289 13.38 -10.20 9.82
CA VAL A 289 12.53 -9.00 9.90
C VAL A 289 11.22 -9.18 9.12
N ILE A 290 11.30 -9.64 7.87
CA ILE A 290 10.13 -9.87 7.00
C ILE A 290 9.16 -10.89 7.61
N ASN A 291 9.67 -11.88 8.34
CA ASN A 291 8.86 -12.95 8.93
C ASN A 291 8.35 -12.62 10.36
N THR A 292 8.56 -11.39 10.85
CA THR A 292 8.00 -10.98 12.15
C THR A 292 6.52 -10.59 12.04
N ASN A 293 5.74 -10.83 13.09
CA ASN A 293 4.37 -10.32 13.18
C ASN A 293 4.32 -8.79 13.08
N GLU A 294 5.33 -8.10 13.59
CA GLU A 294 5.41 -6.64 13.54
C GLU A 294 5.51 -6.12 12.10
N PHE A 295 6.16 -6.87 11.20
CA PHE A 295 6.23 -6.53 9.77
C PHE A 295 4.94 -6.87 9.02
N VAL A 296 4.35 -8.03 9.36
CA VAL A 296 3.17 -8.56 8.65
C VAL A 296 1.89 -7.80 9.00
N PHE A 297 1.79 -7.27 10.22
CA PHE A 297 0.58 -6.66 10.75
C PHE A 297 0.73 -5.16 11.07
N GLN A 298 -0.23 -4.37 10.60
CA GLN A 298 -0.48 -2.99 11.05
C GLN A 298 -1.10 -3.03 12.45
N HIS A 299 -0.57 -2.27 13.40
CA HIS A 299 -0.93 -2.33 14.82
C HIS A 299 -0.95 -0.96 15.52
#